data_AF-A0A7W0W2C8-F1
#
_entry.id   AF-A0A7W0W2C8-F1
#
_cell.length_a   1.000
_cell.length_b   1.000
_cell.length_c   1.000
_cell.angle_alpha   90.00
_cell.angle_beta   90.00
_cell.angle_gamma   90.00
#
_symmetry.space_group_name_H-M   'P 1'
#
loop_
_entity.id
_entity.type
_entity.pdbx_description
1 polymer ?
#
loop_
_entity_poly.entity_id
_entity_poly.type
_entity_poly.pdbx_seq_one_letter_code
_entity_poly.pdbx_strand_id
1 'polypeptide(L)'
;MTAVATQLEMPPCDHKPRRYTGPSRAEVIAMRKQYTNPAVFTLYGEPLLIVEGYMQYLFDETGRRYLDLFAGIVTVSCGHCHPKIVGALKAQAETLQHATTIYLHPNFPLLAKKLASKMPAGLDVTYFVNSGSEANDLAVTMARLYTGNTDVVALRNGYHGGSPSAMGLTSHNTWKFPVAGGTGVHHAVSPDPYRSPFAGTAAEIATKSAEDILGIIRYSTPGKIAAFIAEPIQGVGGATHGAPNYLKEAYAITRANGGLCIADEVQTGFGRTGDHYWGFENFGVTPDFVTMAKGIGNGVPLGAVTTRMDIAKSLSQRIHFNTFGGNPVCMAAGLAVLDVIDEDGLQENSRVVGKRLKDGFRELMKHH
;
A
#
# COMPACT_ATOMS: atom_id res chain seq x y z
N MET A 1 -3.32 -27.65 35.87
CA MET A 1 -4.63 -26.97 35.89
C MET A 1 -5.02 -26.70 34.46
N THR A 2 -6.01 -27.42 33.94
CA THR A 2 -6.57 -27.20 32.62
C THR A 2 -7.24 -25.83 32.62
N ALA A 3 -6.62 -24.83 31.98
CA ALA A 3 -7.24 -23.54 31.78
C ALA A 3 -8.55 -23.78 31.01
N VAL A 4 -9.68 -23.51 31.67
CA VAL A 4 -10.97 -23.46 31.00
C VAL A 4 -10.84 -22.39 29.95
N ALA A 5 -10.78 -22.78 28.68
CA ALA A 5 -10.76 -21.83 27.58
C ALA A 5 -12.07 -21.04 27.66
N THR A 6 -12.00 -19.82 28.21
CA THR A 6 -13.09 -18.85 28.13
C THR A 6 -13.46 -18.73 26.66
N GLN A 7 -14.66 -19.17 26.31
CA GLN A 7 -15.17 -19.06 24.96
C GLN A 7 -15.20 -17.57 24.62
N LEU A 8 -14.32 -17.13 23.72
CA LEU A 8 -14.24 -15.74 23.31
C LEU A 8 -15.55 -15.38 22.59
N GLU A 9 -16.34 -14.52 23.22
CA GLU A 9 -17.55 -13.98 22.60
C GLU A 9 -17.22 -12.72 21.79
N MET A 10 -17.77 -12.65 20.58
CA MET A 10 -17.66 -11.48 19.73
C MET A 10 -18.49 -10.32 20.30
N PRO A 11 -18.03 -9.06 20.22
CA PRO A 11 -18.82 -7.91 20.67
C PRO A 11 -20.22 -7.89 20.02
N PRO A 12 -21.24 -7.33 20.70
CA PRO A 12 -22.58 -7.19 20.13
C PRO A 12 -22.54 -6.37 18.85
N CYS A 13 -23.45 -6.66 17.91
CA CYS A 13 -23.60 -5.93 16.65
C CYS A 13 -25.06 -6.01 16.21
N ASP A 14 -25.68 -4.87 15.97
CA ASP A 14 -27.09 -4.77 15.59
C ASP A 14 -27.35 -5.05 14.11
N HIS A 15 -26.27 -5.15 13.32
CA HIS A 15 -26.35 -5.43 11.89
C HIS A 15 -26.78 -6.88 11.63
N LYS A 16 -27.87 -7.05 10.90
CA LYS A 16 -28.39 -8.35 10.48
C LYS A 16 -28.03 -8.57 9.00
N PRO A 17 -27.22 -9.59 8.67
CA PRO A 17 -26.87 -9.85 7.28
C PRO A 17 -28.12 -10.23 6.49
N ARG A 18 -28.13 -9.86 5.21
CA ARG A 18 -29.20 -10.24 4.29
C ARG A 18 -29.15 -11.75 4.07
N ARG A 19 -30.33 -12.36 3.87
CA ARG A 19 -30.40 -13.76 3.47
C ARG A 19 -29.74 -13.90 2.10
N TYR A 20 -28.66 -14.65 2.03
CA TYR A 20 -28.00 -14.96 0.77
C TYR A 20 -28.85 -15.94 -0.04
N THR A 21 -29.13 -15.58 -1.30
CA THR A 21 -29.93 -16.38 -2.24
C THR A 21 -29.16 -16.70 -3.53
N GLY A 22 -27.83 -16.49 -3.53
CA GLY A 22 -26.97 -16.76 -4.66
C GLY A 22 -26.51 -18.23 -4.72
N PRO A 23 -25.58 -18.55 -5.65
CA PRO A 23 -25.01 -19.89 -5.80
C PRO A 23 -24.34 -20.35 -4.51
N SER A 24 -24.46 -21.64 -4.20
CA SER A 24 -23.76 -22.29 -3.09
C SER A 24 -22.25 -22.18 -3.23
N ARG A 25 -21.53 -22.32 -2.11
CA ARG A 25 -20.06 -22.33 -2.11
C ARG A 25 -19.46 -23.38 -3.06
N ALA A 26 -20.07 -24.56 -3.16
CA ALA A 26 -19.64 -25.60 -4.09
C ALA A 26 -19.80 -25.17 -5.56
N GLU A 27 -20.93 -24.56 -5.92
CA GLU A 27 -21.16 -24.03 -7.26
C GLU A 27 -20.21 -22.88 -7.60
N VAL A 28 -19.95 -21.97 -6.66
CA VAL A 28 -18.97 -20.88 -6.85
C VAL A 28 -17.56 -21.45 -7.10
N ILE A 29 -17.13 -22.46 -6.34
CA ILE A 29 -15.84 -23.11 -6.55
C ILE A 29 -15.78 -23.80 -7.91
N ALA A 30 -16.83 -24.52 -8.30
CA ALA A 30 -16.92 -25.18 -9.60
C ALA A 30 -16.83 -24.17 -10.76
N MET A 31 -17.59 -23.07 -10.69
CA MET A 31 -17.54 -22.00 -11.68
C MET A 31 -16.18 -21.32 -11.72
N ARG A 32 -15.53 -21.07 -10.57
CA ARG A 32 -14.15 -20.53 -10.56
C ARG A 32 -13.19 -21.46 -11.29
N LYS A 33 -13.27 -22.77 -11.03
CA LYS A 33 -12.42 -23.76 -11.71
C LYS A 33 -12.66 -23.80 -13.22
N GLN A 34 -13.90 -23.63 -13.67
CA GLN A 34 -14.26 -23.75 -15.08
C GLN A 34 -14.04 -22.45 -15.88
N TYR A 35 -14.35 -21.29 -15.29
CA TYR A 35 -14.50 -20.03 -16.02
C TYR A 35 -13.50 -18.94 -15.62
N THR A 36 -12.57 -19.20 -14.68
CA THR A 36 -11.57 -18.20 -14.27
C THR A 36 -10.13 -18.68 -14.48
N ASN A 37 -9.20 -17.73 -14.54
CA ASN A 37 -7.78 -18.06 -14.67
C ASN A 37 -7.29 -18.82 -13.41
N PRO A 38 -6.58 -19.96 -13.57
CA PRO A 38 -6.06 -20.74 -12.44
C PRO A 38 -5.10 -19.98 -11.50
N ALA A 39 -4.53 -18.85 -11.94
CA ALA A 39 -3.70 -17.99 -11.10
C ALA A 39 -4.48 -17.31 -9.96
N VAL A 40 -5.83 -17.27 -10.01
CA VAL A 40 -6.65 -16.68 -8.94
C VAL A 40 -6.80 -17.68 -7.79
N PHE A 41 -5.93 -17.56 -6.79
CA PHE A 41 -5.88 -18.49 -5.66
C PHE A 41 -6.73 -18.07 -4.45
N THR A 42 -6.85 -18.95 -3.46
CA THR A 42 -7.45 -18.68 -2.13
C THR A 42 -6.39 -18.86 -1.06
N LEU A 43 -6.41 -18.00 -0.03
CA LEU A 43 -5.45 -18.09 1.08
C LEU A 43 -5.81 -19.18 2.10
N TYR A 44 -7.09 -19.51 2.23
CA TYR A 44 -7.59 -20.49 3.20
C TYR A 44 -7.73 -21.87 2.57
N GLY A 45 -7.46 -22.92 3.35
CA GLY A 45 -7.63 -24.31 2.92
C GLY A 45 -9.09 -24.68 2.63
N GLU A 46 -10.03 -24.14 3.42
CA GLU A 46 -11.45 -24.12 3.10
C GLU A 46 -11.82 -22.69 2.67
N PRO A 47 -12.10 -22.45 1.37
CA PRO A 47 -12.45 -21.11 0.90
C PRO A 47 -13.72 -20.57 1.56
N LEU A 48 -13.62 -19.36 2.11
CA LEU A 48 -14.76 -18.63 2.65
C LEU A 48 -15.56 -17.97 1.50
N LEU A 49 -16.88 -18.14 1.50
CA LEU A 49 -17.79 -17.42 0.61
C LEU A 49 -18.32 -16.18 1.35
N ILE A 50 -17.54 -15.10 1.29
CA ILE A 50 -17.92 -13.82 1.88
C ILE A 50 -18.89 -13.10 0.95
N VAL A 51 -20.07 -12.74 1.45
CA VAL A 51 -21.18 -12.18 0.65
C VAL A 51 -21.64 -10.81 1.13
N GLU A 52 -21.22 -10.41 2.34
CA GLU A 52 -21.60 -9.14 2.93
C GLU A 52 -20.52 -8.63 3.88
N GLY A 53 -20.37 -7.31 3.97
CA GLY A 53 -19.46 -6.63 4.89
C GLY A 53 -20.16 -5.49 5.61
N TYR A 54 -19.79 -5.25 6.86
CA TYR A 54 -20.28 -4.14 7.68
C TYR A 54 -19.21 -3.71 8.67
N MET A 55 -18.66 -2.51 8.47
CA MET A 55 -17.58 -1.94 9.29
C MET A 55 -16.42 -2.94 9.43
N GLN A 56 -16.04 -3.37 10.64
CA GLN A 56 -14.98 -4.36 10.89
C GLN A 56 -15.40 -5.82 10.66
N TYR A 57 -16.62 -6.08 10.21
CA TYR A 57 -17.17 -7.43 10.10
C TYR A 57 -17.40 -7.86 8.66
N LEU A 58 -17.20 -9.15 8.42
CA LEU A 58 -17.60 -9.87 7.21
C LEU A 58 -18.61 -10.95 7.56
N PHE A 59 -19.48 -11.28 6.61
CA PHE A 59 -20.50 -12.34 6.75
C PHE A 59 -20.43 -13.30 5.56
N ASP A 60 -20.50 -14.59 5.87
CA ASP A 60 -20.55 -15.63 4.85
C ASP A 60 -21.99 -15.96 4.39
N GLU A 61 -22.12 -16.91 3.47
CA GLU A 61 -23.39 -17.32 2.87
C GLU A 61 -24.42 -17.86 3.87
N THR A 62 -23.96 -18.29 5.05
CA THR A 62 -24.81 -18.81 6.14
C THR A 62 -25.23 -17.73 7.13
N GLY A 63 -24.70 -16.51 6.98
CA GLY A 63 -24.88 -15.41 7.92
C GLY A 63 -23.90 -15.45 9.10
N ARG A 64 -22.89 -16.33 9.06
CA ARG A 64 -21.86 -16.37 10.11
C ARG A 64 -20.98 -15.13 10.01
N ARG A 65 -20.76 -14.49 11.16
CA ARG A 65 -19.98 -13.25 11.33
C ARG A 65 -18.51 -13.54 11.61
N TYR A 66 -17.62 -12.78 10.96
CA TYR A 66 -16.17 -12.80 11.15
C TYR A 66 -15.68 -11.39 11.53
N LEU A 67 -14.74 -11.30 12.48
CA LEU A 67 -13.95 -10.09 12.67
C LEU A 67 -12.86 -10.05 11.59
N ASP A 68 -12.88 -9.05 10.73
CA ASP A 68 -11.90 -8.92 9.65
C ASP A 68 -10.64 -8.22 10.15
N LEU A 69 -9.61 -9.02 10.45
CA LEU A 69 -8.28 -8.53 10.83
C LEU A 69 -7.33 -8.40 9.64
N PHE A 70 -7.81 -8.62 8.41
CA PHE A 70 -7.03 -8.54 7.18
C PHE A 70 -7.39 -7.33 6.32
N ALA A 71 -8.64 -6.84 6.44
CA ALA A 71 -9.15 -5.65 5.79
C ALA A 71 -8.96 -5.66 4.26
N GLY A 72 -9.16 -6.82 3.62
CA GLY A 72 -8.92 -6.99 2.18
C GLY A 72 -7.49 -6.66 1.77
N ILE A 73 -6.49 -7.18 2.51
CA ILE A 73 -5.07 -6.83 2.36
C ILE A 73 -4.87 -5.32 2.60
N VAL A 74 -5.20 -4.86 3.81
CA VAL A 74 -5.08 -3.46 4.27
C VAL A 74 -5.72 -2.41 3.34
N THR A 75 -6.71 -2.82 2.55
CA THR A 75 -7.45 -1.96 1.61
C THR A 75 -8.61 -1.25 2.29
N VAL A 76 -9.39 -1.98 3.09
CA VAL A 76 -10.60 -1.48 3.73
C VAL A 76 -10.24 -0.83 5.08
N SER A 77 -9.68 0.37 5.02
CA SER A 77 -9.16 1.08 6.20
C SER A 77 -10.24 1.79 7.03
N CYS A 78 -11.36 2.18 6.41
CA CYS A 78 -12.49 2.86 7.06
C CYS A 78 -13.63 1.91 7.45
N GLY A 79 -13.42 0.59 7.32
CA GLY A 79 -14.46 -0.41 7.47
C GLY A 79 -15.29 -0.67 6.19
N HIS A 80 -15.87 -1.85 6.13
CA HIS A 80 -16.70 -2.33 5.03
C HIS A 80 -17.99 -1.53 4.95
N CYS A 81 -18.36 -1.12 3.73
CA CYS A 81 -19.63 -0.43 3.46
C CYS A 81 -19.87 0.81 4.34
N HIS A 82 -18.81 1.56 4.69
CA HIS A 82 -18.93 2.79 5.49
C HIS A 82 -19.97 3.74 4.89
N PRO A 83 -21.00 4.19 5.64
CA PRO A 83 -22.17 4.87 5.08
C PRO A 83 -21.81 6.17 4.35
N LYS A 84 -20.83 6.94 4.84
CA LYS A 84 -20.36 8.17 4.19
C LYS A 84 -19.69 7.90 2.83
N ILE A 85 -18.87 6.86 2.75
CA ILE A 85 -18.15 6.48 1.52
C ILE A 85 -19.14 5.90 0.50
N VAL A 86 -20.01 4.99 0.94
CA VAL A 86 -21.07 4.42 0.08
C VAL A 86 -22.01 5.50 -0.43
N GLY A 87 -22.40 6.46 0.42
CA GLY A 87 -23.22 7.61 0.02
C GLY A 87 -22.57 8.44 -1.09
N ALA A 88 -21.28 8.79 -0.93
CA ALA A 88 -20.53 9.55 -1.94
C ALA A 88 -20.41 8.79 -3.26
N LEU A 89 -20.16 7.47 -3.20
CA LEU A 89 -20.09 6.61 -4.38
C LEU A 89 -21.42 6.59 -5.14
N LYS A 90 -22.55 6.38 -4.44
CA LYS A 90 -23.88 6.32 -5.05
C LYS A 90 -24.25 7.66 -5.70
N ALA A 91 -24.08 8.77 -4.98
CA ALA A 91 -24.41 10.09 -5.49
C ALA A 91 -23.61 10.44 -6.76
N GLN A 92 -22.31 10.13 -6.78
CA GLN A 92 -21.49 10.37 -7.96
C GLN A 92 -21.86 9.43 -9.11
N ALA A 93 -22.16 8.16 -8.86
CA ALA A 93 -22.56 7.20 -9.90
C ALA A 93 -23.91 7.54 -10.54
N GLU A 94 -24.86 8.06 -9.76
CA GLU A 94 -26.16 8.56 -10.25
C GLU A 94 -26.01 9.84 -11.09
N THR A 95 -24.92 10.60 -10.89
CA THR A 95 -24.64 11.84 -11.64
C THR A 95 -23.79 11.57 -12.90
N LEU A 96 -22.62 10.96 -12.72
CA LEU A 96 -21.66 10.66 -13.78
C LEU A 96 -20.72 9.54 -13.34
N GLN A 97 -20.86 8.37 -13.96
CA GLN A 97 -20.02 7.20 -13.67
C GLN A 97 -18.59 7.36 -14.21
N HIS A 98 -18.43 7.94 -15.40
CA HIS A 98 -17.11 8.08 -16.02
C HIS A 98 -17.07 9.22 -17.04
N ALA A 99 -16.04 10.06 -16.92
CA ALA A 99 -15.48 10.87 -17.99
C ALA A 99 -13.96 10.84 -17.83
N THR A 100 -13.23 10.72 -18.95
CA THR A 100 -11.76 10.72 -18.92
C THR A 100 -11.24 12.10 -18.52
N THR A 101 -9.97 12.17 -18.11
CA THR A 101 -9.29 13.43 -17.71
C THR A 101 -9.08 14.42 -18.86
N ILE A 102 -9.48 14.06 -20.09
CA ILE A 102 -9.55 14.99 -21.23
C ILE A 102 -10.62 16.07 -20.95
N TYR A 103 -11.67 15.72 -20.21
CA TYR A 103 -12.70 16.63 -19.76
C TYR A 103 -12.48 17.02 -18.29
N LEU A 104 -12.92 18.23 -17.93
CA LEU A 104 -12.79 18.71 -16.57
C LEU A 104 -13.84 18.07 -15.64
N HIS A 105 -13.41 17.65 -14.46
CA HIS A 105 -14.28 17.21 -13.37
C HIS A 105 -13.74 17.71 -12.02
N PRO A 106 -14.55 18.31 -11.14
CA PRO A 106 -14.05 18.97 -9.93
C PRO A 106 -13.40 18.02 -8.92
N ASN A 107 -13.89 16.77 -8.80
CA ASN A 107 -13.33 15.83 -7.80
C ASN A 107 -11.84 15.54 -8.02
N PHE A 108 -11.34 15.62 -9.26
CA PHE A 108 -9.93 15.35 -9.56
C PHE A 108 -9.00 16.35 -8.84
N PRO A 109 -9.06 17.68 -9.10
CA PRO A 109 -8.21 18.63 -8.40
C PRO A 109 -8.58 18.78 -6.92
N LEU A 110 -9.84 18.53 -6.52
CA LEU A 110 -10.22 18.56 -5.11
C LEU A 110 -9.53 17.46 -4.30
N LEU A 111 -9.48 16.23 -4.82
CA LEU A 111 -8.76 15.14 -4.16
C LEU A 111 -7.25 15.41 -4.12
N ALA A 112 -6.66 15.88 -5.23
CA ALA A 112 -5.24 16.24 -5.27
C ALA A 112 -4.90 17.32 -4.23
N LYS A 113 -5.72 18.37 -4.13
CA LYS A 113 -5.55 19.44 -3.13
C LYS A 113 -5.64 18.89 -1.70
N LYS A 114 -6.57 17.97 -1.44
CA LYS A 114 -6.74 17.37 -0.12
C LYS A 114 -5.57 16.47 0.25
N LEU A 115 -5.05 15.68 -0.70
CA LEU A 115 -3.82 14.90 -0.51
C LEU A 115 -2.61 15.80 -0.22
N ALA A 116 -2.41 16.87 -0.99
CA ALA A 116 -1.33 17.83 -0.75
C ALA A 116 -1.37 18.42 0.68
N SER A 117 -2.56 18.69 1.23
CA SER A 117 -2.70 19.17 2.61
C SER A 117 -2.24 18.18 3.70
N LYS A 118 -2.07 16.91 3.33
CA LYS A 118 -1.56 15.84 4.21
C LYS A 118 -0.09 15.51 3.93
N MET A 119 0.56 16.19 2.98
CA MET A 119 1.94 15.91 2.58
C MET A 119 2.93 16.89 3.23
N PRO A 120 4.21 16.51 3.33
CA PRO A 120 5.29 17.44 3.57
C PRO A 120 5.33 18.56 2.51
N ALA A 121 5.79 19.74 2.91
CA ALA A 121 5.87 20.90 2.03
C ALA A 121 6.64 20.60 0.73
N GLY A 122 6.06 20.94 -0.42
CA GLY A 122 6.63 20.76 -1.75
C GLY A 122 6.21 19.46 -2.46
N LEU A 123 5.56 18.52 -1.78
CA LEU A 123 4.98 17.32 -2.37
C LEU A 123 3.49 17.54 -2.69
N ASP A 124 3.21 18.39 -3.67
CA ASP A 124 1.88 18.93 -3.92
C ASP A 124 1.24 18.46 -5.25
N VAL A 125 1.98 17.72 -6.08
CA VAL A 125 1.54 17.35 -7.44
C VAL A 125 1.22 15.88 -7.52
N THR A 126 -0.08 15.57 -7.63
CA THR A 126 -0.60 14.20 -7.68
C THR A 126 -0.99 13.79 -9.10
N TYR A 127 -0.57 12.60 -9.51
CA TYR A 127 -1.10 11.88 -10.67
C TYR A 127 -1.89 10.66 -10.20
N PHE A 128 -3.14 10.49 -10.67
CA PHE A 128 -4.01 9.38 -10.30
C PHE A 128 -3.93 8.22 -11.29
N VAL A 129 -3.91 7.01 -10.73
CA VAL A 129 -3.86 5.72 -11.42
C VAL A 129 -4.86 4.76 -10.75
N ASN A 130 -4.88 3.49 -11.13
CA ASN A 130 -5.87 2.52 -10.67
C ASN A 130 -5.32 1.56 -9.60
N SER A 131 -4.00 1.44 -9.47
CA SER A 131 -3.35 0.48 -8.57
C SER A 131 -2.01 0.97 -8.04
N GLY A 132 -1.52 0.31 -6.99
CA GLY A 132 -0.16 0.54 -6.47
C GLY A 132 0.93 0.17 -7.49
N SER A 133 0.70 -0.86 -8.32
CA SER A 133 1.66 -1.24 -9.38
C SER A 133 1.83 -0.10 -10.39
N GLU A 134 0.72 0.49 -10.84
CA GLU A 134 0.76 1.63 -11.77
C GLU A 134 1.41 2.87 -11.12
N ALA A 135 1.19 3.09 -9.82
CA ALA A 135 1.78 4.21 -9.09
C ALA A 135 3.31 4.07 -8.99
N ASN A 136 3.79 2.88 -8.64
CA ASN A 136 5.22 2.58 -8.55
C ASN A 136 5.90 2.64 -9.93
N ASP A 137 5.27 2.09 -10.98
CA ASP A 137 5.77 2.20 -12.34
C ASP A 137 5.90 3.66 -12.80
N LEU A 138 4.92 4.50 -12.48
CA LEU A 138 4.92 5.90 -12.86
C LEU A 138 5.96 6.70 -12.06
N ALA A 139 6.13 6.43 -10.77
CA ALA A 139 7.17 7.04 -9.94
C ALA A 139 8.58 6.73 -10.47
N VAL A 140 8.87 5.46 -10.76
CA VAL A 140 10.15 5.05 -11.36
C VAL A 140 10.35 5.68 -12.74
N THR A 141 9.30 5.73 -13.56
CA THR A 141 9.35 6.39 -14.88
C THR A 141 9.72 7.86 -14.75
N MET A 142 9.03 8.61 -13.90
CA MET A 142 9.33 10.03 -13.67
C MET A 142 10.72 10.24 -13.09
N ALA A 143 11.18 9.37 -12.19
CA ALA A 143 12.52 9.46 -11.61
C ALA A 143 13.61 9.28 -12.68
N ARG A 144 13.45 8.31 -13.58
CA ARG A 144 14.36 8.11 -14.72
C ARG A 144 14.38 9.31 -15.67
N LEU A 145 13.19 9.83 -16.02
CA LEU A 145 13.07 10.99 -16.91
C LEU A 145 13.70 12.26 -16.31
N TYR A 146 13.55 12.46 -14.99
CA TYR A 146 14.08 13.63 -14.31
C TYR A 146 15.60 13.55 -14.10
N THR A 147 16.12 12.40 -13.67
CA THR A 147 17.54 12.23 -13.34
C THR A 147 18.42 11.95 -14.57
N GLY A 148 17.84 11.39 -15.64
CA GLY A 148 18.58 10.85 -16.78
C GLY A 148 19.29 9.51 -16.49
N ASN A 149 19.12 8.94 -15.29
CA ASN A 149 19.70 7.66 -14.90
C ASN A 149 18.68 6.52 -15.11
N THR A 150 19.14 5.28 -15.22
CA THR A 150 18.29 4.10 -15.44
C THR A 150 18.10 3.22 -14.21
N ASP A 151 19.14 3.10 -13.39
CA ASP A 151 19.21 2.10 -12.33
C ASP A 151 18.35 2.50 -11.12
N VAL A 152 17.65 1.52 -10.54
CA VAL A 152 16.79 1.70 -9.37
C VAL A 152 17.18 0.67 -8.32
N VAL A 153 17.27 1.10 -7.06
CA VAL A 153 17.51 0.20 -5.93
C VAL A 153 16.22 -0.01 -5.16
N ALA A 154 15.75 -1.25 -5.11
CA ALA A 154 14.68 -1.71 -4.24
C ALA A 154 15.25 -2.55 -3.08
N LEU A 155 14.40 -2.98 -2.15
CA LEU A 155 14.82 -3.83 -1.04
C LEU A 155 14.54 -5.30 -1.29
N ARG A 156 15.44 -6.17 -0.85
CA ARG A 156 15.13 -7.59 -0.66
C ARG A 156 13.90 -7.73 0.25
N ASN A 157 13.08 -8.74 0.01
CA ASN A 157 11.83 -8.98 0.77
C ASN A 157 10.76 -7.86 0.63
N GLY A 158 10.94 -6.91 -0.29
CA GLY A 158 9.94 -5.87 -0.59
C GLY A 158 8.90 -6.31 -1.62
N TYR A 159 7.71 -5.72 -1.57
CA TYR A 159 6.66 -5.93 -2.57
C TYR A 159 6.14 -4.61 -3.12
N HIS A 160 6.26 -4.44 -4.43
CA HIS A 160 5.93 -3.17 -5.10
C HIS A 160 4.94 -3.33 -6.26
N GLY A 161 4.42 -4.54 -6.48
CA GLY A 161 3.39 -4.82 -7.49
C GLY A 161 3.73 -5.95 -8.44
N GLY A 162 2.85 -6.15 -9.43
CA GLY A 162 2.87 -7.29 -10.34
C GLY A 162 2.89 -6.97 -11.84
N SER A 163 2.90 -5.68 -12.23
CA SER A 163 3.20 -5.30 -13.62
C SER A 163 4.66 -5.65 -13.95
N PRO A 164 5.07 -5.79 -15.23
CA PRO A 164 6.44 -6.21 -15.55
C PRO A 164 7.56 -5.34 -14.96
N SER A 165 7.32 -4.03 -14.80
CA SER A 165 8.26 -3.11 -14.14
C SER A 165 8.20 -3.24 -12.62
N ALA A 166 7.01 -3.15 -12.01
CA ALA A 166 6.82 -3.30 -10.57
C ALA A 166 7.22 -4.68 -10.02
N MET A 167 6.99 -5.75 -10.78
CA MET A 167 7.46 -7.11 -10.47
C MET A 167 8.99 -7.17 -10.43
N GLY A 168 9.66 -6.33 -11.23
CA GLY A 168 11.10 -6.13 -11.17
C GLY A 168 11.56 -5.63 -9.79
N LEU A 169 10.83 -4.67 -9.23
CA LEU A 169 11.04 -4.07 -7.90
C LEU A 169 10.67 -5.04 -6.76
N THR A 170 9.66 -5.90 -6.97
CA THR A 170 9.23 -6.92 -6.01
C THR A 170 10.32 -7.97 -5.80
N SER A 171 10.69 -8.25 -4.56
CA SER A 171 11.80 -9.14 -4.20
C SER A 171 11.34 -10.40 -3.44
N HIS A 172 10.30 -11.04 -3.97
CA HIS A 172 9.80 -12.33 -3.52
C HIS A 172 9.78 -13.31 -4.70
N ASN A 173 10.41 -14.48 -4.55
CA ASN A 173 10.44 -15.48 -5.61
C ASN A 173 9.04 -16.02 -5.98
N THR A 174 8.13 -16.07 -5.00
CA THR A 174 6.73 -16.49 -5.20
C THR A 174 5.88 -15.50 -5.99
N TRP A 175 6.37 -14.28 -6.19
CA TRP A 175 5.70 -13.20 -6.93
C TRP A 175 6.44 -12.80 -8.20
N LYS A 176 7.43 -13.60 -8.62
CA LYS A 176 8.23 -13.36 -9.83
C LYS A 176 7.99 -14.46 -10.85
N PHE A 177 7.61 -14.06 -12.05
CA PHE A 177 7.58 -14.93 -13.21
C PHE A 177 8.92 -14.86 -13.96
N PRO A 178 9.35 -15.93 -14.64
CA PRO A 178 10.59 -15.96 -15.42
C PRO A 178 10.41 -15.23 -16.76
N VAL A 179 10.04 -13.95 -16.69
CA VAL A 179 9.86 -13.07 -17.84
C VAL A 179 10.76 -11.86 -17.68
N ALA A 180 11.20 -11.29 -18.80
CA ALA A 180 11.98 -10.06 -18.78
C ALA A 180 11.16 -8.94 -18.11
N GLY A 181 11.71 -8.35 -17.07
CA GLY A 181 11.09 -7.30 -16.27
C GLY A 181 12.13 -6.62 -15.40
N GLY A 182 11.84 -5.40 -14.93
CA GLY A 182 12.74 -4.69 -14.02
C GLY A 182 14.13 -4.36 -14.57
N THR A 183 14.25 -3.97 -15.85
CA THR A 183 15.54 -3.52 -16.40
C THR A 183 16.17 -2.45 -15.51
N GLY A 184 17.42 -2.65 -15.10
CA GLY A 184 18.15 -1.75 -14.21
C GLY A 184 17.67 -1.76 -12.75
N VAL A 185 16.94 -2.79 -12.31
CA VAL A 185 16.52 -2.91 -10.90
C VAL A 185 17.49 -3.80 -10.12
N HIS A 186 17.98 -3.26 -8.99
CA HIS A 186 18.87 -3.93 -8.04
C HIS A 186 18.20 -4.07 -6.68
N HIS A 187 18.65 -5.01 -5.85
CA HIS A 187 18.03 -5.30 -4.55
C HIS A 187 19.02 -5.26 -3.39
N ALA A 188 18.97 -4.17 -2.61
CA ALA A 188 19.75 -4.00 -1.40
C ALA A 188 19.23 -4.87 -0.25
N VAL A 189 20.10 -5.19 0.70
CA VAL A 189 19.74 -5.93 1.92
C VAL A 189 18.63 -5.20 2.69
N SER A 190 17.59 -5.96 3.08
CA SER A 190 16.51 -5.44 3.93
C SER A 190 17.03 -5.10 5.33
N PRO A 191 16.60 -3.99 5.95
CA PRO A 191 17.05 -3.58 7.28
C PRO A 191 16.41 -4.39 8.42
N ASP A 192 16.17 -5.68 8.24
CA ASP A 192 15.51 -6.55 9.22
C ASP A 192 16.53 -7.08 10.26
N PRO A 193 16.50 -6.60 11.52
CA PRO A 193 17.44 -7.09 12.55
C PRO A 193 17.23 -8.57 12.90
N TYR A 194 16.07 -9.14 12.61
CA TYR A 194 15.77 -10.54 12.93
C TYR A 194 16.36 -11.53 11.90
N ARG A 195 16.45 -11.13 10.63
CA ARG A 195 16.94 -11.98 9.52
C ARG A 195 18.15 -11.38 8.79
N SER A 196 18.85 -10.46 9.45
CA SER A 196 20.00 -9.78 8.86
C SER A 196 21.17 -10.73 8.62
N PRO A 197 21.87 -10.61 7.48
CA PRO A 197 23.18 -11.26 7.31
C PRO A 197 24.28 -10.60 8.15
N PHE A 198 24.01 -9.42 8.73
CA PHE A 198 24.97 -8.66 9.52
C PHE A 198 24.74 -8.88 11.02
N ALA A 199 25.84 -8.94 11.77
CA ALA A 199 25.80 -8.94 13.24
C ALA A 199 25.95 -7.52 13.80
N GLY A 200 25.34 -7.29 14.96
CA GLY A 200 25.42 -6.04 15.72
C GLY A 200 24.09 -5.69 16.39
N THR A 201 24.04 -4.50 16.97
CA THR A 201 22.80 -3.84 17.37
C THR A 201 21.91 -3.56 16.15
N ALA A 202 20.62 -3.33 16.36
CA ALA A 202 19.69 -2.99 15.26
C ALA A 202 20.15 -1.77 14.43
N ALA A 203 20.77 -0.78 15.08
CA ALA A 203 21.30 0.41 14.41
C ALA A 203 22.50 0.09 13.52
N GLU A 204 23.47 -0.69 14.04
CA GLU A 204 24.64 -1.13 13.25
C GLU A 204 24.24 -2.03 12.08
N ILE A 205 23.25 -2.90 12.28
CA ILE A 205 22.68 -3.72 11.21
C ILE A 205 22.08 -2.83 10.12
N ALA A 206 21.27 -1.83 10.51
CA ALA A 206 20.70 -0.90 9.54
C ALA A 206 21.77 -0.12 8.76
N THR A 207 22.82 0.35 9.43
CA THR A 207 23.92 1.04 8.74
C THR A 207 24.62 0.13 7.73
N LYS A 208 24.96 -1.10 8.11
CA LYS A 208 25.55 -2.08 7.18
C LYS A 208 24.63 -2.41 6.02
N SER A 209 23.31 -2.52 6.27
CA SER A 209 22.32 -2.71 5.21
C SER A 209 22.20 -1.50 4.29
N ALA A 210 22.36 -0.27 4.80
CA ALA A 210 22.33 0.94 3.98
C ALA A 210 23.61 1.04 3.13
N GLU A 211 24.76 0.65 3.67
CA GLU A 211 26.04 0.60 2.95
C GLU A 211 26.03 -0.39 1.77
N ASP A 212 25.21 -1.45 1.81
CA ASP A 212 25.00 -2.36 0.67
C ASP A 212 24.52 -1.61 -0.59
N ILE A 213 23.79 -0.50 -0.42
CA ILE A 213 23.37 0.38 -1.53
C ILE A 213 24.61 0.98 -2.23
N LEU A 214 25.64 1.39 -1.48
CA LEU A 214 26.89 1.88 -2.08
C LEU A 214 27.62 0.78 -2.84
N GLY A 215 27.58 -0.46 -2.33
CA GLY A 215 28.12 -1.63 -3.02
C GLY A 215 27.44 -1.83 -4.37
N ILE A 216 26.11 -1.83 -4.40
CA ILE A 216 25.33 -1.94 -5.63
C ILE A 216 25.68 -0.81 -6.60
N ILE A 217 25.69 0.45 -6.14
CA ILE A 217 26.01 1.60 -6.99
C ILE A 217 27.40 1.43 -7.61
N ARG A 218 28.40 1.03 -6.82
CA ARG A 218 29.79 0.88 -7.26
C ARG A 218 29.99 -0.27 -8.25
N TYR A 219 29.35 -1.41 -8.02
CA TYR A 219 29.68 -2.66 -8.72
C TYR A 219 28.63 -3.08 -9.76
N SER A 220 27.45 -2.45 -9.77
CA SER A 220 26.32 -2.88 -10.61
C SER A 220 25.67 -1.74 -11.40
N THR A 221 26.13 -0.50 -11.24
CA THR A 221 25.62 0.68 -11.96
C THR A 221 26.76 1.52 -12.54
N PRO A 222 26.48 2.51 -13.41
CA PRO A 222 27.47 3.51 -13.85
C PRO A 222 27.92 4.51 -12.77
N GLY A 223 27.64 4.25 -11.48
CA GLY A 223 27.96 5.12 -10.35
C GLY A 223 26.86 6.14 -10.01
N LYS A 224 25.72 6.09 -10.70
CA LYS A 224 24.53 6.91 -10.41
C LYS A 224 23.26 6.08 -10.56
N ILE A 225 22.23 6.44 -9.80
CA ILE A 225 20.93 5.78 -9.83
C ILE A 225 19.82 6.80 -10.08
N ALA A 226 18.71 6.34 -10.63
CA ALA A 226 17.49 7.13 -10.81
C ALA A 226 16.72 7.26 -9.51
N ALA A 227 16.57 6.15 -8.78
CA ALA A 227 15.80 6.13 -7.55
C ALA A 227 16.20 5.02 -6.58
N PHE A 228 15.86 5.25 -5.33
CA PHE A 228 15.69 4.22 -4.32
C PHE A 228 14.21 4.14 -3.94
N ILE A 229 13.65 2.93 -3.87
CA ILE A 229 12.25 2.69 -3.47
C ILE A 229 12.19 1.74 -2.28
N ALA A 230 11.39 2.08 -1.28
CA ALA A 230 11.12 1.22 -0.13
C ALA A 230 9.72 1.48 0.45
N GLU A 231 9.10 0.41 0.94
CA GLU A 231 8.03 0.50 1.93
C GLU A 231 8.63 0.97 3.27
N PRO A 232 8.03 1.94 3.99
CA PRO A 232 8.50 2.28 5.34
C PRO A 232 8.46 1.10 6.31
N ILE A 233 7.47 0.23 6.14
CA ILE A 233 7.34 -1.08 6.80
C ILE A 233 6.98 -2.07 5.70
N GLN A 234 7.79 -3.11 5.49
CA GLN A 234 7.51 -4.11 4.46
C GLN A 234 6.25 -4.91 4.84
N GLY A 235 5.15 -4.77 4.08
CA GLY A 235 3.90 -5.43 4.43
C GLY A 235 3.91 -6.91 4.05
N VAL A 236 3.98 -7.22 2.74
CA VAL A 236 4.01 -8.61 2.24
C VAL A 236 5.27 -9.34 2.71
N GLY A 237 6.34 -8.58 2.94
CA GLY A 237 7.59 -9.04 3.55
C GLY A 237 7.47 -9.57 4.98
N GLY A 238 6.31 -9.46 5.63
CA GLY A 238 6.06 -9.98 6.98
C GLY A 238 5.88 -8.89 8.04
N ALA A 239 5.35 -7.72 7.66
CA ALA A 239 5.20 -6.56 8.54
C ALA A 239 6.53 -6.14 9.21
N THR A 240 7.62 -6.14 8.44
CA THR A 240 8.98 -5.87 8.92
C THR A 240 9.23 -4.37 9.07
N HIS A 241 9.41 -3.90 10.30
CA HIS A 241 9.54 -2.48 10.64
C HIS A 241 10.93 -1.88 10.36
N GLY A 242 11.98 -2.71 10.34
CA GLY A 242 13.37 -2.24 10.20
C GLY A 242 13.86 -1.39 11.39
N ALA A 243 15.12 -0.93 11.34
CA ALA A 243 15.65 -0.02 12.36
C ALA A 243 15.44 1.47 11.96
N PRO A 244 15.23 2.38 12.94
CA PRO A 244 14.86 3.78 12.66
C PRO A 244 15.86 4.57 11.80
N ASN A 245 17.16 4.26 11.87
CA ASN A 245 18.20 5.00 11.15
C ASN A 245 18.32 4.60 9.66
N TYR A 246 17.76 3.46 9.24
CA TYR A 246 17.98 2.92 7.89
C TYR A 246 17.54 3.87 6.78
N LEU A 247 16.27 4.31 6.78
CA LEU A 247 15.74 5.13 5.69
C LEU A 247 16.48 6.47 5.58
N LYS A 248 16.90 7.05 6.71
CA LYS A 248 17.69 8.28 6.74
C LYS A 248 19.02 8.10 6.03
N GLU A 249 19.73 7.02 6.33
CA GLU A 249 21.03 6.70 5.73
C GLU A 249 20.88 6.31 4.24
N ALA A 250 19.90 5.47 3.90
CA ALA A 250 19.60 5.08 2.52
C ALA A 250 19.26 6.29 1.63
N TYR A 251 18.46 7.23 2.13
CA TYR A 251 18.09 8.44 1.40
C TYR A 251 19.31 9.37 1.22
N ALA A 252 20.16 9.50 2.24
CA ALA A 252 21.40 10.27 2.12
C ALA A 252 22.33 9.68 1.04
N ILE A 253 22.53 8.36 1.06
CA ILE A 253 23.33 7.64 0.06
C ILE A 253 22.75 7.83 -1.35
N THR A 254 21.43 7.69 -1.49
CA THR A 254 20.74 7.81 -2.78
C THR A 254 20.94 9.20 -3.38
N ARG A 255 20.72 10.25 -2.59
CA ARG A 255 20.88 11.65 -3.04
C ARG A 255 22.32 11.99 -3.37
N ALA A 256 23.28 11.51 -2.58
CA ALA A 256 24.70 11.69 -2.86
C ALA A 256 25.13 11.07 -4.21
N ASN A 257 24.37 10.10 -4.71
CA ASN A 257 24.62 9.42 -5.99
C ASN A 257 23.59 9.81 -7.08
N GLY A 258 22.94 10.97 -6.94
CA GLY A 258 22.09 11.58 -7.95
C GLY A 258 20.68 11.00 -8.10
N GLY A 259 20.27 10.10 -7.19
CA GLY A 259 18.96 9.48 -7.20
C GLY A 259 17.90 10.22 -6.38
N LEU A 260 16.64 9.86 -6.62
CA LEU A 260 15.47 10.31 -5.88
C LEU A 260 14.95 9.23 -4.93
N CYS A 261 14.25 9.62 -3.87
CA CYS A 261 13.72 8.70 -2.87
C CYS A 261 12.22 8.49 -3.04
N ILE A 262 11.77 7.25 -3.17
CA ILE A 262 10.36 6.87 -3.30
C ILE A 262 9.92 6.16 -2.02
N ALA A 263 8.92 6.71 -1.32
CA ALA A 263 8.22 6.03 -0.24
C ALA A 263 7.00 5.30 -0.82
N ASP A 264 7.02 3.96 -0.75
CA ASP A 264 5.86 3.13 -1.08
C ASP A 264 4.92 3.05 0.12
N GLU A 265 3.93 3.96 0.12
CA GLU A 265 2.91 4.09 1.16
C GLU A 265 1.64 3.31 0.84
N VAL A 266 1.67 2.39 -0.14
CA VAL A 266 0.50 1.61 -0.55
C VAL A 266 -0.11 0.85 0.64
N GLN A 267 0.70 0.39 1.60
CA GLN A 267 0.22 -0.31 2.80
C GLN A 267 0.26 0.54 4.07
N THR A 268 1.21 1.47 4.20
CA THR A 268 1.52 2.17 5.45
C THR A 268 0.91 3.55 5.57
N GLY A 269 0.38 4.11 4.48
CA GLY A 269 -0.22 5.44 4.45
C GLY A 269 -1.59 5.52 5.14
N PHE A 270 -2.19 6.71 5.08
CA PHE A 270 -3.54 6.99 5.56
C PHE A 270 -3.74 6.67 7.06
N GLY A 271 -2.75 6.99 7.89
CA GLY A 271 -2.83 6.81 9.35
C GLY A 271 -2.70 5.36 9.82
N ARG A 272 -2.38 4.41 8.92
CA ARG A 272 -2.28 2.98 9.25
C ARG A 272 -1.35 2.70 10.43
N THR A 273 -0.25 3.43 10.52
CA THR A 273 0.77 3.22 11.57
C THR A 273 0.48 3.96 12.87
N GLY A 274 -0.52 4.85 12.89
CA GLY A 274 -1.02 5.53 14.08
C GLY A 274 -0.33 6.87 14.36
N ASP A 275 0.99 6.89 14.54
CA ASP A 275 1.67 8.12 14.98
C ASP A 275 1.64 9.24 13.93
N HIS A 276 1.67 8.86 12.65
CA HIS A 276 1.68 9.80 11.52
C HIS A 276 0.70 9.40 10.43
N TYR A 277 0.40 10.34 9.53
CA TYR A 277 -0.47 10.09 8.37
C TYR A 277 0.23 9.17 7.36
N TRP A 278 1.53 9.37 7.18
CA TRP A 278 2.38 8.55 6.31
C TRP A 278 3.42 7.77 7.12
N GLY A 279 3.68 6.53 6.71
CA GLY A 279 4.62 5.63 7.39
C GLY A 279 6.07 6.16 7.42
N PHE A 280 6.52 6.87 6.37
CA PHE A 280 7.87 7.41 6.29
C PHE A 280 8.17 8.47 7.37
N GLU A 281 7.14 9.15 7.87
CA GLU A 281 7.28 10.19 8.90
C GLU A 281 7.77 9.58 10.23
N ASN A 282 7.39 8.33 10.52
CA ASN A 282 7.88 7.58 11.69
C ASN A 282 9.41 7.43 11.72
N PHE A 283 10.07 7.60 10.57
CA PHE A 283 11.52 7.49 10.41
C PHE A 283 12.20 8.86 10.25
N GLY A 284 11.45 9.96 10.36
CA GLY A 284 11.99 11.32 10.27
C GLY A 284 12.62 11.64 8.92
N VAL A 285 12.11 11.05 7.83
CA VAL A 285 12.58 11.30 6.46
C VAL A 285 11.51 11.98 5.62
N THR A 286 11.92 12.63 4.53
CA THR A 286 11.01 13.18 3.53
C THR A 286 11.41 12.61 2.16
N PRO A 287 10.50 11.93 1.43
CA PRO A 287 10.79 11.38 0.12
C PRO A 287 10.63 12.45 -0.99
N ASP A 288 11.01 12.07 -2.21
CA ASP A 288 10.76 12.85 -3.44
C ASP A 288 9.46 12.39 -4.13
N PHE A 289 9.02 11.15 -3.87
CA PHE A 289 7.73 10.59 -4.29
C PHE A 289 7.05 9.86 -3.15
N VAL A 290 5.72 9.95 -3.11
CA VAL A 290 4.86 9.09 -2.29
C VAL A 290 3.92 8.34 -3.22
N THR A 291 4.04 7.02 -3.27
CA THR A 291 3.10 6.16 -4.02
C THR A 291 2.07 5.59 -3.05
N MET A 292 0.82 5.51 -3.49
CA MET A 292 -0.30 5.13 -2.62
C MET A 292 -1.39 4.41 -3.42
N ALA A 293 -2.12 3.52 -2.75
CA ALA A 293 -3.32 2.86 -3.26
C ALA A 293 -4.12 2.33 -2.04
N LYS A 294 -4.84 1.21 -2.19
CA LYS A 294 -5.49 0.48 -1.08
C LYS A 294 -6.37 1.39 -0.22
N GLY A 295 -5.86 1.82 0.94
CA GLY A 295 -6.55 2.68 1.89
C GLY A 295 -7.16 3.93 1.27
N ILE A 296 -6.54 4.53 0.24
CA ILE A 296 -7.04 5.73 -0.45
C ILE A 296 -8.46 5.56 -0.99
N GLY A 297 -8.82 4.35 -1.44
CA GLY A 297 -10.10 4.08 -2.09
C GLY A 297 -11.07 3.26 -1.23
N ASN A 298 -10.62 2.76 -0.08
CA ASN A 298 -11.39 1.86 0.79
C ASN A 298 -12.16 0.75 0.01
N GLY A 299 -11.52 0.19 -1.02
CA GLY A 299 -12.07 -0.89 -1.85
C GLY A 299 -12.32 -0.54 -3.33
N VAL A 300 -12.42 0.75 -3.70
CA VAL A 300 -12.50 1.12 -5.13
C VAL A 300 -11.11 1.17 -5.79
N PRO A 301 -10.98 0.88 -7.11
CA PRO A 301 -9.71 0.97 -7.82
C PRO A 301 -9.20 2.42 -7.86
N LEU A 302 -8.25 2.72 -6.98
CA LEU A 302 -7.63 4.03 -6.88
C LEU A 302 -6.18 3.87 -6.39
N GLY A 303 -5.25 4.40 -7.17
CA GLY A 303 -3.88 4.62 -6.78
C GLY A 303 -3.44 6.02 -7.16
N ALA A 304 -2.32 6.47 -6.62
CA ALA A 304 -1.75 7.76 -6.97
C ALA A 304 -0.25 7.78 -6.71
N VAL A 305 0.42 8.71 -7.37
CA VAL A 305 1.78 9.13 -7.02
C VAL A 305 1.75 10.64 -6.80
N THR A 306 2.29 11.08 -5.67
CA THR A 306 2.48 12.51 -5.36
C THR A 306 3.95 12.83 -5.34
N THR A 307 4.33 13.94 -5.97
CA THR A 307 5.72 14.40 -6.08
C THR A 307 5.79 15.92 -6.20
N ARG A 308 7.00 16.45 -6.40
CA ARG A 308 7.26 17.86 -6.67
C ARG A 308 6.91 18.23 -8.11
N MET A 309 6.60 19.50 -8.35
CA MET A 309 6.27 20.01 -9.68
C MET A 309 7.41 19.86 -10.70
N ASP A 310 8.66 20.08 -10.29
CA ASP A 310 9.82 19.98 -11.18
C ASP A 310 10.02 18.54 -11.70
N ILE A 311 9.78 17.54 -10.85
CA ILE A 311 9.80 16.12 -11.21
C ILE A 311 8.60 15.77 -12.10
N ALA A 312 7.38 16.16 -11.68
CA ALA A 312 6.16 15.84 -12.43
C ALA A 312 6.18 16.35 -13.87
N LYS A 313 6.79 17.53 -14.10
CA LYS A 313 6.97 18.13 -15.43
C LYS A 313 7.75 17.24 -16.40
N SER A 314 8.60 16.34 -15.91
CA SER A 314 9.32 15.39 -16.77
C SER A 314 8.39 14.48 -17.56
N LEU A 315 7.21 14.16 -17.03
CA LEU A 315 6.22 13.33 -17.73
C LEU A 315 5.58 14.07 -18.93
N SER A 316 5.58 15.40 -18.93
CA SER A 316 4.99 16.21 -20.01
C SER A 316 5.88 16.29 -21.26
N GLN A 317 7.02 15.58 -21.29
CA GLN A 317 7.84 15.45 -22.49
C GLN A 317 7.12 14.69 -23.61
N ARG A 318 6.10 13.88 -23.27
CA ARG A 318 5.25 13.12 -24.20
C ARG A 318 3.81 13.13 -23.69
N ILE A 319 2.88 12.68 -24.55
CA ILE A 319 1.52 12.42 -24.12
C ILE A 319 1.53 11.17 -23.23
N HIS A 320 1.07 11.32 -21.99
CA HIS A 320 0.82 10.22 -21.07
C HIS A 320 -0.65 10.26 -20.66
N PHE A 321 -1.34 9.12 -20.73
CA PHE A 321 -2.78 9.04 -20.56
C PHE A 321 -3.17 7.74 -19.84
N ASN A 322 -4.12 7.83 -18.92
CA ASN A 322 -4.74 6.69 -18.25
C ASN A 322 -6.25 6.83 -18.36
N THR A 323 -6.92 5.90 -19.04
CA THR A 323 -8.36 5.97 -19.30
C THR A 323 -9.16 6.08 -18.01
N PHE A 324 -8.80 5.32 -16.97
CA PHE A 324 -9.56 5.21 -15.73
C PHE A 324 -8.94 5.99 -14.56
N GLY A 325 -7.66 6.37 -14.67
CA GLY A 325 -6.98 7.23 -13.72
C GLY A 325 -7.74 8.55 -13.57
N GLY A 326 -8.19 8.85 -12.35
CA GLY A 326 -9.03 10.03 -12.09
C GLY A 326 -10.53 9.81 -12.31
N ASN A 327 -11.03 8.57 -12.37
CA ASN A 327 -12.45 8.26 -12.47
C ASN A 327 -13.28 9.04 -11.42
N PRO A 328 -14.34 9.78 -11.82
CA PRO A 328 -15.14 10.62 -10.90
C PRO A 328 -15.67 9.89 -9.66
N VAL A 329 -16.16 8.66 -9.82
CA VAL A 329 -16.67 7.81 -8.73
C VAL A 329 -15.55 7.42 -7.77
N CYS A 330 -14.40 7.00 -8.29
CA CYS A 330 -13.22 6.71 -7.45
C CYS A 330 -12.72 7.95 -6.71
N MET A 331 -12.69 9.12 -7.36
CA MET A 331 -12.29 10.38 -6.72
C MET A 331 -13.27 10.78 -5.59
N ALA A 332 -14.57 10.59 -5.79
CA ALA A 332 -15.59 10.85 -4.77
C ALA A 332 -15.41 9.94 -3.54
N ALA A 333 -15.12 8.65 -3.75
CA ALA A 333 -14.74 7.75 -2.67
C ALA A 333 -13.48 8.21 -1.96
N GLY A 334 -12.42 8.57 -2.69
CA GLY A 334 -11.17 9.06 -2.09
C GLY A 334 -11.37 10.29 -1.22
N LEU A 335 -12.18 11.26 -1.67
CA LEU A 335 -12.53 12.45 -0.88
C LEU A 335 -13.23 12.07 0.44
N ALA A 336 -14.24 11.19 0.36
CA ALA A 336 -14.99 10.71 1.51
C ALA A 336 -14.13 9.88 2.47
N VAL A 337 -13.20 9.06 1.95
CA VAL A 337 -12.22 8.31 2.75
C VAL A 337 -11.38 9.26 3.60
N LEU A 338 -10.82 10.31 2.99
CA LEU A 338 -10.01 11.27 3.73
C LEU A 338 -10.85 12.02 4.79
N ASP A 339 -12.13 12.31 4.52
CA ASP A 339 -13.03 12.90 5.54
C ASP A 339 -13.24 11.93 6.69
N VAL A 340 -13.55 10.66 6.40
CA VAL A 340 -13.80 9.63 7.41
C VAL A 340 -12.58 9.39 8.29
N ILE A 341 -11.37 9.33 7.71
CA ILE A 341 -10.14 9.17 8.49
C ILE A 341 -9.98 10.29 9.52
N ASP A 342 -10.26 11.54 9.11
CA ASP A 342 -10.10 12.71 9.96
C ASP A 342 -11.24 12.82 10.99
N GLU A 343 -12.49 12.67 10.57
CA GLU A 343 -13.70 12.86 11.40
C GLU A 343 -13.87 11.74 12.44
N ASP A 344 -13.61 10.49 12.06
CA ASP A 344 -13.76 9.33 12.96
C ASP A 344 -12.48 9.08 13.79
N GLY A 345 -11.44 9.91 13.63
CA GLY A 345 -10.19 9.79 14.37
C GLY A 345 -9.47 8.46 14.11
N LEU A 346 -9.50 7.96 12.88
CA LEU A 346 -9.01 6.60 12.57
C LEU A 346 -7.51 6.43 12.78
N GLN A 347 -6.74 7.50 12.58
CA GLN A 347 -5.30 7.51 12.88
C GLN A 347 -5.06 7.26 14.38
N GLU A 348 -5.75 8.01 15.25
CA GLU A 348 -5.65 7.84 16.71
C GLU A 348 -6.14 6.46 17.15
N ASN A 349 -7.23 5.96 16.55
CA ASN A 349 -7.70 4.61 16.79
C ASN A 349 -6.65 3.56 16.41
N SER A 350 -5.95 3.73 15.29
CA SER A 350 -4.86 2.83 14.89
C SER A 350 -3.72 2.84 15.91
N ARG A 351 -3.36 4.02 16.44
CA ARG A 351 -2.35 4.15 17.50
C ARG A 351 -2.77 3.41 18.77
N VAL A 352 -4.00 3.61 19.24
CA VAL A 352 -4.53 3.00 20.47
C VAL A 352 -4.68 1.48 20.34
N VAL A 353 -5.37 1.01 19.30
CA VAL A 353 -5.64 -0.42 19.09
C VAL A 353 -4.37 -1.17 18.67
N GLY A 354 -3.54 -0.55 17.82
CA GLY A 354 -2.24 -1.09 17.43
C GLY A 354 -1.30 -1.28 18.61
N LYS A 355 -1.25 -0.30 19.54
CA LYS A 355 -0.50 -0.44 20.80
C LYS A 355 -1.02 -1.63 21.63
N ARG A 356 -2.33 -1.73 21.81
CA ARG A 356 -2.94 -2.86 22.55
C ARG A 356 -2.57 -4.20 21.94
N LEU A 357 -2.64 -4.33 20.61
CA LEU A 357 -2.28 -5.56 19.90
C LEU A 357 -0.80 -5.91 20.09
N LYS A 358 0.09 -4.92 19.93
CA LYS A 358 1.54 -5.09 20.10
C LYS A 358 1.92 -5.49 21.52
N ASP A 359 1.29 -4.88 22.53
CA ASP A 359 1.52 -5.21 23.93
C ASP A 359 1.02 -6.63 24.26
N GLY A 360 -0.12 -7.04 23.70
CA GLY A 360 -0.62 -8.42 23.79
C GLY A 360 0.35 -9.43 23.18
N PHE A 361 0.91 -9.16 22.01
CA PHE A 361 1.92 -10.03 21.40
C PHE A 361 3.21 -10.10 22.22
N ARG A 362 3.67 -8.98 22.78
CA ARG A 362 4.84 -8.98 23.68
C ARG A 362 4.60 -9.80 24.94
N GLU A 363 3.38 -9.81 25.45
CA GLU A 363 3.04 -10.66 26.59
C GLU A 363 3.03 -12.14 26.18
N LEU A 364 2.42 -12.49 25.04
CA LEU A 364 2.42 -13.86 24.53
C LEU A 364 3.84 -14.40 24.30
N MET A 365 4.76 -13.58 23.79
CA MET A 365 6.17 -13.94 23.59
C MET A 365 6.92 -14.32 24.88
N LYS A 366 6.40 -13.98 26.07
CA LYS A 366 7.01 -14.41 27.34
C LYS A 366 6.64 -15.85 27.69
N HIS A 367 5.55 -16.37 27.12
CA HIS A 367 4.95 -17.66 27.47
C HIS A 367 5.07 -18.71 26.36
N HIS A 368 5.48 -18.30 25.17
CA HIS A 368 5.67 -19.12 23.97
C HIS A 368 6.98 -18.73 23.29
#